data_AF-A0A0K2RUK6-F1
#
_entry.id   AF-A0A0K2RUK6-F1
#
_cell.length_a   1.000
_cell.length_b   1.000
_cell.length_c   1.000
_cell.angle_alpha   90.00
_cell.angle_beta   90.00
_cell.angle_gamma   90.00
#
_symmetry.space_group_name_H-M   'P 1'
#
loop_
_entity.id
_entity.type
_entity.pdbx_description
1 polymer ?
#
loop_
_entity_poly.entity_id
_entity_poly.type
_entity_poly.pdbx_seq_one_letter_code
_entity_poly.pdbx_strand_id
1 'polypeptide(L)'
;MCAAVIGPLTQPHAIIAGLPIDGQLRIVGRSTVLSARAGLELGRQLRPAQPGHPWPEEISETSLNRFSKDKGPVHLTLVEALVVEVAADVA
;
A
#
# COMPACT_ATOMS: atom_id res chain seq x y z
N MET A 1 -4.14 -6.74 -4.99
CA MET A 1 -2.76 -6.42 -5.46
C MET A 1 -2.17 -5.37 -4.54
N CYS A 2 -0.86 -5.29 -4.39
CA CYS A 2 -0.15 -4.17 -3.76
C CYS A 2 0.33 -3.23 -4.85
N ALA A 3 -0.11 -1.97 -4.83
CA ALA A 3 0.29 -0.95 -5.80
C ALA A 3 0.92 0.30 -5.14
N ALA A 4 0.92 0.34 -3.81
CA ALA A 4 1.67 1.33 -3.05
C ALA A 4 2.02 0.80 -1.66
N VAL A 5 2.97 1.46 -1.03
CA VAL A 5 3.35 1.22 0.36
C VAL A 5 3.41 2.53 1.13
N ILE A 6 3.35 2.43 2.46
CA ILE A 6 3.68 3.54 3.38
C ILE A 6 5.13 3.36 3.83
N GLY A 7 5.89 4.46 3.81
CA GLY A 7 7.32 4.45 4.13
C GLY A 7 8.21 4.14 2.92
N PRO A 8 9.53 4.04 3.11
CA PRO A 8 10.49 3.91 2.01
C PRO A 8 10.33 2.59 1.24
N LEU A 9 10.62 2.61 -0.05
CA LEU A 9 10.61 1.43 -0.92
C LEU A 9 11.48 0.29 -0.38
N THR A 10 12.64 0.63 0.20
CA THR A 10 13.63 -0.33 0.72
C THR A 10 13.22 -0.97 2.04
N GLN A 11 12.34 -0.33 2.81
CA GLN A 11 11.84 -0.83 4.08
C GLN A 11 10.43 -0.29 4.35
N PRO A 12 9.40 -0.83 3.68
CA PRO A 12 8.03 -0.41 3.87
C PRO A 12 7.51 -0.67 5.29
N HIS A 13 6.65 0.21 5.77
CA HIS A 13 5.98 0.08 7.07
C HIS A 13 4.59 -0.56 6.95
N ALA A 14 3.93 -0.43 5.80
CA ALA A 14 2.64 -1.05 5.51
C ALA A 14 2.43 -1.15 4.01
N ILE A 15 1.61 -2.10 3.57
CA ILE A 15 1.15 -2.18 2.17
C ILE A 15 -0.22 -1.52 2.02
N ILE A 16 -0.46 -0.94 0.86
CA ILE A 16 -1.77 -0.47 0.42
C ILE A 16 -2.30 -1.43 -0.65
N ALA A 17 -3.40 -2.09 -0.32
CA ALA A 17 -4.05 -3.07 -1.17
C ALA A 17 -5.00 -2.36 -2.15
N GLY A 18 -4.85 -2.70 -3.43
CA GLY A 18 -5.72 -2.30 -4.53
C GLY A 18 -6.51 -3.47 -5.09
N LEU A 19 -7.76 -3.21 -5.46
CA LEU A 19 -8.64 -4.13 -6.16
C LEU A 19 -9.13 -3.49 -7.47
N PRO A 20 -8.92 -4.12 -8.64
CA PRO A 20 -9.52 -3.67 -9.88
C PRO A 20 -11.06 -3.81 -9.81
N ILE A 21 -11.78 -2.70 -9.93
CA ILE A 21 -13.24 -2.62 -9.98
C ILE A 21 -13.60 -1.67 -11.11
N ASP A 22 -14.41 -2.11 -12.07
CA ASP A 22 -14.89 -1.30 -13.20
C ASP A 22 -13.74 -0.59 -13.98
N GLY A 23 -12.63 -1.30 -14.16
CA GLY A 23 -11.44 -0.77 -14.85
C GLY A 23 -10.63 0.25 -14.03
N GLN A 24 -11.01 0.51 -12.79
CA GLN A 24 -10.28 1.39 -11.87
C GLN A 24 -9.62 0.58 -10.76
N LEU A 25 -8.36 0.88 -10.45
CA LEU A 25 -7.70 0.28 -9.29
C LEU A 25 -8.16 1.04 -8.04
N ARG A 26 -9.01 0.43 -7.21
CA ARG A 26 -9.53 1.07 -5.99
C ARG A 26 -8.73 0.64 -4.77
N ILE A 27 -8.42 1.56 -3.87
CA ILE A 27 -7.84 1.23 -2.57
C ILE A 27 -8.90 0.50 -1.74
N VAL A 28 -8.56 -0.69 -1.25
CA VAL A 28 -9.47 -1.56 -0.51
C VAL A 28 -8.89 -2.10 0.80
N GLY A 29 -7.69 -1.65 1.17
CA GLY A 29 -7.09 -2.09 2.42
C GLY A 29 -5.74 -1.46 2.69
N ARG A 30 -5.40 -1.45 3.97
CA ARG A 30 -4.06 -1.20 4.50
C ARG A 30 -3.73 -2.38 5.40
N SER A 31 -2.51 -2.91 5.31
CA SER A 31 -2.07 -3.89 6.29
C SER A 31 -1.92 -3.27 7.68
N THR A 32 -1.78 -4.11 8.70
CA THR A 32 -1.15 -3.66 9.94
C THR A 32 0.29 -3.21 9.68
N VAL A 33 0.90 -2.56 10.68
CA VAL A 33 2.32 -2.21 10.62
C VAL A 33 3.14 -3.48 10.46
N LEU A 34 4.00 -3.51 9.44
CA LEU A 34 4.92 -4.59 9.18
C LEU A 34 6.02 -4.61 10.24
N SER A 35 6.49 -5.81 10.59
CA SER A 35 7.74 -5.92 11.35
C SER A 35 8.91 -5.41 10.49
N ALA A 36 9.99 -4.95 11.13
CA ALA A 36 11.18 -4.47 10.41
C ALA A 36 11.74 -5.53 9.43
N ARG A 37 11.71 -6.81 9.84
CA ARG A 37 12.13 -7.93 8.99
C ARG A 37 11.23 -8.07 7.77
N ALA A 38 9.90 -8.08 7.96
CA ALA A 38 8.95 -8.19 6.85
C ALA A 38 9.05 -7.02 5.88
N GLY A 39 9.24 -5.79 6.40
CA GLY A 39 9.50 -4.61 5.58
C GLY A 39 10.75 -4.78 4.71
N LEU A 40 11.88 -5.20 5.28
CA LEU A 40 13.11 -5.43 4.51
C LEU A 40 12.97 -6.54 3.46
N GLU A 41 12.31 -7.64 3.80
CA GLU A 41 12.07 -8.76 2.87
C GLU A 41 11.15 -8.35 1.72
N LEU A 42 10.11 -7.55 2.01
CA LEU A 42 9.22 -6.99 0.99
C LEU A 42 9.96 -5.99 0.11
N GLY A 43 10.72 -5.05 0.68
CA GLY A 43 11.40 -3.99 -0.05
C GLY A 43 12.37 -4.51 -1.12
N ARG A 44 12.94 -5.71 -0.94
CA ARG A 44 13.79 -6.39 -1.95
C ARG A 44 13.02 -6.84 -3.20
N GLN A 45 11.70 -6.97 -3.11
CA GLN A 45 10.83 -7.43 -4.19
C GLN A 45 10.12 -6.27 -4.90
N LEU A 46 10.06 -5.10 -4.26
CA LEU A 46 9.37 -3.94 -4.81
C LEU A 46 10.19 -3.29 -5.92
N ARG A 47 9.47 -2.82 -6.94
CA ARG A 47 10.01 -1.94 -7.98
C ARG A 47 9.27 -0.60 -7.93
N PRO A 48 9.96 0.53 -8.18
CA PRO A 48 9.30 1.82 -8.29
C PRO A 48 8.18 1.77 -9.34
N ALA A 49 7.10 2.51 -9.11
CA ALA A 49 6.05 2.66 -10.11
C ALA A 49 6.59 3.27 -11.41
N GLN A 50 6.02 2.82 -12.54
CA GLN A 50 6.26 3.43 -13.84
C GLN A 50 5.40 4.69 -13.99
N PRO A 51 5.78 5.62 -14.91
CA PRO A 51 4.94 6.75 -15.26
C PRO A 51 3.52 6.31 -15.66
N GLY A 52 2.51 7.09 -15.27
CA GLY A 52 1.09 6.77 -15.53
C GLY A 52 0.45 5.86 -14.48
N HIS A 53 1.07 5.71 -13.31
CA HIS A 53 0.48 4.99 -12.19
C HIS A 53 -0.90 5.57 -11.83
N PRO A 54 -1.93 4.73 -11.59
CA PRO A 54 -3.33 5.20 -11.44
C PRO A 54 -3.61 5.89 -10.10
N TRP A 55 -2.74 5.73 -9.10
CA TRP A 55 -2.92 6.34 -7.78
C TRP A 55 -2.06 7.60 -7.60
N PRO A 56 -2.55 8.59 -6.84
CA PRO A 56 -1.76 9.74 -6.45
C PRO A 56 -0.70 9.37 -5.40
N GLU A 57 0.34 10.17 -5.28
CA GLU A 57 1.39 10.02 -4.25
C GLU A 57 0.91 10.43 -2.86
N GLU A 58 -0.16 11.21 -2.76
CA GLU A 58 -0.77 11.61 -1.50
C GLU A 58 -2.27 11.32 -1.53
N ILE A 59 -2.78 10.76 -0.43
CA ILE A 59 -4.22 10.53 -0.25
C ILE A 59 -4.71 11.13 1.06
N SER A 60 -5.91 11.71 1.00
CA SER A 60 -6.60 12.23 2.18
C SER A 60 -7.15 11.09 3.04
N GLU A 61 -7.36 11.38 4.33
CA GLU A 61 -8.02 10.47 5.29
C GLU A 61 -9.33 9.89 4.72
N THR A 62 -10.12 10.69 4.00
CA THR A 62 -11.42 10.30 3.45
C THR A 62 -11.34 9.18 2.42
N SER A 63 -10.25 9.11 1.65
CA SER A 63 -10.03 8.06 0.64
C SER A 63 -9.61 6.73 1.27
N LEU A 64 -9.08 6.78 2.49
CA LEU A 64 -8.56 5.64 3.26
C LEU A 64 -9.44 5.30 4.48
N ASN A 65 -10.58 6.00 4.68
CA ASN A 65 -11.19 6.25 5.99
C ASN A 65 -11.55 5.01 6.82
N ARG A 66 -11.77 3.85 6.18
CA ARG A 66 -12.03 2.58 6.88
C ARG A 66 -10.76 1.76 7.21
N PHE A 67 -9.59 2.20 6.75
CA PHE A 67 -8.31 1.48 6.80
C PHE A 67 -7.17 2.31 7.39
N SER A 68 -7.38 3.59 7.70
CA SER A 68 -6.37 4.43 8.35
C SER A 68 -6.82 4.84 9.75
N LYS A 69 -5.92 4.70 10.73
CA LYS A 69 -6.08 5.25 12.08
C LYS A 69 -5.33 6.58 12.25
N ASP A 70 -4.58 6.98 11.23
CA ASP A 70 -3.70 8.15 11.27
C ASP A 70 -4.51 9.43 10.98
N LYS A 71 -4.18 10.50 11.72
CA LYS A 71 -4.72 11.84 11.48
C LYS A 71 -3.76 12.60 10.54
N GLY A 72 -4.18 12.90 9.32
CA GLY A 72 -3.45 13.66 8.31
C GLY A 72 -3.41 12.98 6.92
N PRO A 73 -2.92 13.70 5.89
CA PRO A 73 -2.66 13.11 4.58
C PRO A 73 -1.61 12.00 4.70
N VAL A 74 -1.82 10.90 3.97
CA VAL A 74 -0.90 9.75 3.94
C VAL A 74 -0.12 9.80 2.64
N HIS A 75 1.21 9.84 2.76
CA HIS A 75 2.11 9.76 1.62
C HIS A 75 2.33 8.29 1.22
N LEU A 76 2.14 8.02 -0.06
CA LEU A 76 2.32 6.74 -0.69
C LEU A 76 3.63 6.70 -1.46
N THR A 77 4.40 5.65 -1.24
CA THR A 77 5.43 5.24 -2.20
C THR A 77 4.77 4.31 -3.20
N LEU A 78 4.60 4.79 -4.43
CA LEU A 78 3.98 4.02 -5.52
C LEU A 78 4.93 2.95 -6.03
N VAL A 79 4.39 1.75 -6.27
CA VAL A 79 5.17 0.60 -6.75
C VAL A 79 4.53 -0.02 -7.97
N GLU A 80 5.32 -0.73 -8.77
CA GLU A 80 4.76 -1.61 -9.79
C GLU A 80 3.84 -2.64 -9.11
N ALA A 81 2.62 -2.78 -9.62
CA ALA A 81 1.60 -3.59 -8.97
C ALA A 81 2.03 -5.07 -8.91
N LEU A 82 2.06 -5.63 -7.70
CA LEU A 82 2.36 -7.04 -7.47
C LEU A 82 1.23 -7.76 -6.72
N VAL A 83 1.16 -9.07 -6.88
CA VAL A 83 0.27 -9.90 -6.05
C VAL A 83 0.98 -10.16 -4.72
N VAL A 84 0.25 -9.92 -3.62
CA VAL A 84 0.72 -10.19 -2.26
C VAL A 84 -0.31 -11.05 -1.56
N GLU A 85 0.15 -12.02 -0.79
CA GLU A 85 -0.67 -12.79 0.13
C GLU A 85 -0.55 -12.18 1.52
N VAL A 86 -1.69 -11.96 2.18
CA VAL A 86 -1.75 -11.38 3.52
C VAL A 86 -2.55 -12.33 4.39
N ALA A 87 -1.90 -12.88 5.42
CA ALA A 87 -2.61 -13.62 6.46
C ALA A 87 -3.31 -12.61 7.39
N ALA A 88 -4.61 -12.77 7.55
CA ALA A 88 -5.41 -11.99 8.49
C ALA A 88 -5.99 -12.94 9.55
N ASP A 89 -5.87 -12.54 10.82
CA ASP A 89 -6.55 -13.19 11.93
C ASP A 89 -7.82 -12.40 12.26
N VAL A 90 -8.91 -13.10 12.59
CA VAL A 90 -10.18 -12.50 12.99
C VAL A 90 -10.31 -12.67 14.51
N ALA A 91 -9.70 -11.75 15.26
CA ALA A 91 -9.84 -11.66 16.71
C ALA A 91 -11.12 -10.93 17.13
#